data_AF-B5EXX1-F1
#
_entry.id   AF-B5EXX1-F1
#
_cell.length_a   1.000
_cell.length_b   1.000
_cell.length_c   1.000
_cell.angle_alpha   90.00
_cell.angle_beta   90.00
_cell.angle_gamma   90.00
#
_symmetry.space_group_name_H-M   'P 1'
#
loop_
_entity.id
_entity.type
_entity.pdbx_description
1 polymer ?
#
loop_
_entity_poly.entity_id
_entity_poly.type
_entity_poly.pdbx_seq_one_letter_code
_entity_poly.pdbx_strand_id
1 'polypeptide(L)'
;MTFIFDVNKEYHAGANLTDKFLSLETYSGLGRYSSDPDCPCQLLSIDSDDVCIGHELLQALKNSRTYTSEESEEYLSLEKTQVEYDEWVTVLMAKYNYRTRRALFKNMKYCSIICVNNIIKIQPTRHTKLEGWSWAGHDKDVIRLPVTSEPEKIGSALRQAFECCD
;
A
#
# COMPACT_ATOMS: atom_id res chain seq x y z
N MET A 1 14.36 14.10 6.72
CA MET A 1 14.96 12.76 6.80
C MET A 1 15.19 12.29 5.37
N THR A 2 16.40 11.86 5.01
CA THR A 2 16.72 11.46 3.63
C THR A 2 16.52 9.97 3.48
N PHE A 3 15.60 9.56 2.61
CA PHE A 3 15.39 8.15 2.29
C PHE A 3 16.39 7.70 1.23
N ILE A 4 17.12 6.62 1.52
CA ILE A 4 18.10 6.03 0.61
C ILE A 4 17.59 4.66 0.20
N PHE A 5 17.47 4.40 -1.11
CA PHE A 5 17.06 3.11 -1.65
C PHE A 5 18.22 2.48 -2.42
N ASP A 6 18.35 1.16 -2.30
CA ASP A 6 19.41 0.39 -2.91
C ASP A 6 19.15 0.26 -4.42
N VAL A 7 20.21 0.37 -5.22
CA VAL A 7 20.13 0.23 -6.69
C VAL A 7 19.77 -1.22 -7.04
N ASN A 8 18.88 -1.41 -8.01
CA ASN A 8 18.35 -2.69 -8.49
C ASN A 8 17.57 -3.51 -7.45
N LYS A 9 17.24 -2.93 -6.29
CA LYS A 9 16.32 -3.53 -5.32
C LYS A 9 14.91 -2.99 -5.53
N GLU A 10 13.93 -3.88 -5.40
CA GLU A 10 12.52 -3.50 -5.38
C GLU A 10 12.02 -3.29 -3.96
N TYR A 11 11.17 -2.28 -3.80
CA TYR A 11 10.46 -1.97 -2.56
C TYR A 11 8.99 -1.82 -2.89
N HIS A 12 8.13 -2.42 -2.08
CA HIS A 12 6.70 -2.51 -2.34
C HIS A 12 5.90 -1.94 -1.17
N ALA A 13 4.82 -1.24 -1.50
CA ALA A 13 3.84 -0.77 -0.54
C ALA A 13 2.43 -0.83 -1.16
N GLY A 14 1.42 -0.91 -0.30
CA GLY A 14 0.01 -0.82 -0.66
C GLY A 14 -0.60 0.42 -0.02
N ALA A 15 -1.53 1.06 -0.72
CA ALA A 15 -2.32 2.15 -0.16
C ALA A 15 -3.81 1.88 -0.35
N ASN A 16 -4.56 1.86 0.75
CA ASN A 16 -6.00 1.64 0.78
C ASN A 16 -6.72 2.92 1.23
N LEU A 17 -7.65 3.44 0.42
CA LEU A 17 -8.42 4.64 0.74
C LEU A 17 -9.90 4.31 0.91
N THR A 18 -10.49 4.79 2.00
CA THR A 18 -11.94 4.73 2.28
C THR A 18 -12.49 6.13 2.54
N ASP A 19 -13.78 6.20 2.87
CA ASP A 19 -14.43 7.42 3.36
C ASP A 19 -14.01 7.83 4.78
N LYS A 20 -13.26 6.98 5.50
CA LYS A 20 -12.90 7.22 6.91
C LYS A 20 -11.40 7.23 7.19
N PHE A 21 -10.59 6.61 6.35
CA PHE A 21 -9.14 6.54 6.55
C PHE A 21 -8.39 6.29 5.25
N LEU A 22 -7.10 6.63 5.30
CA LEU A 22 -6.07 6.16 4.40
C LEU A 22 -5.18 5.18 5.17
N SER A 23 -4.94 4.00 4.60
CA SER A 23 -4.03 2.99 5.11
C SER A 23 -2.83 2.89 4.19
N LEU A 24 -1.62 2.92 4.76
CA LEU A 24 -0.37 2.65 4.06
C LEU A 24 0.28 1.40 4.67
N GLU A 25 0.54 0.43 3.82
CA GLU A 25 1.00 -0.90 4.21
C GLU A 25 2.34 -1.20 3.55
N THR A 26 3.28 -1.71 4.33
CA THR A 26 4.55 -2.22 3.79
C THR A 26 4.28 -3.57 3.16
N TYR A 27 4.75 -3.78 1.93
CA TYR A 27 4.67 -5.08 1.28
C TYR A 27 6.08 -5.65 1.13
N SER A 28 6.25 -6.92 1.47
CA SER A 28 7.54 -7.63 1.44
C SER A 28 7.39 -8.98 0.76
N GLY A 29 8.49 -9.53 0.23
CA GLY A 29 8.42 -10.74 -0.56
C GLY A 29 9.61 -11.01 -1.48
N LEU A 30 9.48 -12.05 -2.31
CA LEU A 30 10.43 -12.42 -3.35
C LEU A 30 9.65 -12.87 -4.60
N GLY A 31 9.57 -11.99 -5.60
CA GLY A 31 8.76 -12.21 -6.81
C GLY A 31 7.24 -12.08 -6.59
N ARG A 32 6.73 -12.63 -5.47
CA ARG A 32 5.39 -12.38 -4.93
C ARG A 32 5.52 -11.57 -3.64
N TYR A 33 4.69 -10.53 -3.50
CA TYR A 33 4.69 -9.64 -2.34
C TYR A 33 3.32 -9.65 -1.65
N SER A 34 3.32 -9.58 -0.32
CA SER A 34 2.14 -9.43 0.53
C SER A 34 2.38 -8.39 1.61
N SER A 35 1.32 -7.98 2.32
CA SER A 35 1.45 -7.12 3.51
C SER A 35 2.43 -7.78 4.48
N ASP A 36 3.39 -7.01 4.98
CA ASP A 36 4.47 -7.48 5.85
C ASP A 36 4.00 -7.48 7.32
N PRO A 37 3.87 -8.65 7.98
CA PRO A 37 3.32 -8.74 9.33
C PRO A 37 4.21 -8.07 10.40
N ASP A 38 5.52 -7.92 10.13
CA ASP A 38 6.44 -7.24 11.05
C ASP A 38 6.34 -5.72 10.96
N CYS A 39 5.65 -5.20 9.94
CA CYS A 39 5.51 -3.77 9.67
C CYS A 39 4.07 -3.33 9.93
N PRO A 40 3.80 -2.58 11.01
CA PRO A 40 2.45 -2.14 11.30
C PRO A 40 1.92 -1.23 10.19
N CYS A 41 0.69 -1.50 9.78
CA CYS A 41 -0.10 -0.65 8.89
C CYS A 41 -0.23 0.77 9.48
N GLN A 42 0.14 1.77 8.68
CA GLN A 42 0.01 3.18 9.06
C GLN A 42 -1.39 3.68 8.68
N LEU A 43 -2.18 4.04 9.69
CA LEU A 43 -3.54 4.52 9.53
C LEU A 43 -3.61 6.02 9.70
N LEU A 44 -3.87 6.73 8.61
CA LEU A 44 -3.94 8.18 8.52
C LEU A 44 -5.40 8.66 8.43
N SER A 45 -5.62 9.89 8.88
CA SER A 45 -6.89 10.58 8.64
C SER A 45 -7.03 10.87 7.15
N ILE A 46 -8.27 10.91 6.64
CA ILE A 46 -8.53 11.37 5.26
C ILE A 46 -8.08 12.82 5.03
N ASP A 47 -8.06 13.61 6.12
CA ASP A 47 -7.67 15.03 6.14
C ASP A 47 -6.16 15.23 6.37
N SER A 48 -5.37 14.15 6.51
CA SER A 48 -3.91 14.27 6.64
C SER A 48 -3.33 15.03 5.45
N ASP A 49 -2.43 15.98 5.70
CA ASP A 49 -1.80 16.74 4.63
C ASP A 49 -0.88 15.88 3.75
N ASP A 50 -0.59 16.38 2.55
CA ASP A 50 0.20 15.65 1.56
C ASP A 50 1.66 15.43 2.01
N VAL A 51 2.19 16.30 2.89
CA VAL A 51 3.54 16.14 3.46
C VAL A 51 3.59 14.91 4.35
N CYS A 52 2.63 14.75 5.25
CA CYS A 52 2.47 13.59 6.13
C CYS A 52 2.29 12.31 5.30
N ILE A 53 1.38 12.32 4.32
CA ILE A 53 1.15 11.15 3.46
C ILE A 53 2.42 10.74 2.70
N GLY A 54 3.13 11.71 2.11
CA GLY A 54 4.36 11.44 1.39
C GLY A 54 5.46 10.86 2.29
N HIS A 55 5.61 11.38 3.51
CA HIS A 55 6.56 10.86 4.47
C HIS A 55 6.26 9.42 4.89
N GLU A 56 5.01 9.13 5.24
CA GLU A 56 4.59 7.79 5.65
C GLU A 56 4.68 6.78 4.50
N LEU A 57 4.39 7.20 3.27
CA LEU A 57 4.56 6.33 2.09
C LEU A 57 6.03 5.97 1.86
N LEU A 58 6.94 6.96 1.97
CA LEU A 58 8.38 6.70 1.86
C LEU A 58 8.88 5.78 2.98
N GLN A 59 8.36 5.93 4.20
CA GLN A 59 8.69 5.07 5.32
C GLN A 59 8.21 3.63 5.08
N ALA A 60 6.96 3.44 4.61
CA ALA A 60 6.43 2.13 4.27
C ALA A 60 7.27 1.45 3.17
N LEU A 61 7.63 2.19 2.10
CA LEU A 61 8.53 1.66 1.08
C LEU A 61 9.90 1.28 1.66
N LYS A 62 10.47 2.11 2.53
CA LYS A 62 11.80 1.84 3.10
C LYS A 62 11.82 0.62 4.01
N ASN A 63 10.70 0.31 4.65
CA ASN A 63 10.53 -0.88 5.48
C ASN A 63 10.36 -2.16 4.66
N SER A 64 10.08 -2.06 3.35
CA SER A 64 9.91 -3.22 2.47
C SER A 64 11.18 -4.07 2.40
N ARG A 65 11.00 -5.38 2.56
CA ARG A 65 12.05 -6.39 2.59
C ARG A 65 11.95 -7.34 1.40
N THR A 66 13.10 -7.76 0.91
CA THR A 66 13.20 -8.88 -0.02
C THR A 66 13.48 -10.12 0.82
N TYR A 67 12.54 -11.06 0.86
CA TYR A 67 12.69 -12.30 1.62
C TYR A 67 13.72 -13.22 0.96
N THR A 68 14.37 -14.03 1.79
CA THR A 68 15.02 -15.26 1.36
C THR A 68 13.97 -16.29 0.90
N SER A 69 14.40 -17.36 0.24
CA SER A 69 13.49 -18.45 -0.13
C SER A 69 12.82 -19.09 1.07
N GLU A 70 13.55 -19.29 2.17
CA GLU A 70 13.07 -19.88 3.42
C GLU A 70 12.00 -18.99 4.09
N GLU A 71 12.29 -17.68 4.20
CA GLU A 71 11.32 -16.70 4.70
C GLU A 71 10.06 -16.64 3.82
N SER A 72 10.22 -16.78 2.51
CA SER A 72 9.08 -16.76 1.58
C SER A 72 8.12 -17.93 1.83
N GLU A 73 8.63 -19.13 2.15
CA GLU A 73 7.79 -20.28 2.50
C GLU A 73 7.02 -20.06 3.80
N GLU A 74 7.65 -19.39 4.77
CA GLU A 74 7.04 -19.11 6.06
C GLU A 74 5.98 -18.00 5.98
N TYR A 75 6.35 -16.83 5.46
CA TYR A 75 5.54 -15.61 5.49
C TYR A 75 4.45 -15.59 4.40
N LEU A 76 4.63 -16.31 3.29
CA LEU A 76 3.63 -16.39 2.22
C LEU A 76 2.77 -17.66 2.31
N SER A 77 2.79 -18.33 3.46
CA SER A 77 1.90 -19.47 3.73
C SER A 77 0.44 -19.01 3.77
N LEU A 78 -0.40 -19.62 2.93
CA LEU A 78 -1.79 -19.18 2.73
C LEU A 78 -2.61 -19.14 4.03
N GLU A 79 -2.35 -20.08 4.94
CA GLU A 79 -3.05 -20.17 6.22
C GLU A 79 -2.71 -18.98 7.14
N LYS A 80 -1.42 -18.69 7.34
CA LYS A 80 -0.99 -17.55 8.16
C LYS A 80 -1.47 -16.24 7.57
N THR A 81 -1.26 -16.03 6.27
CA THR A 81 -1.71 -14.81 5.58
C THR A 81 -3.22 -14.60 5.72
N GLN A 82 -4.03 -15.67 5.71
CA GLN A 82 -5.48 -15.55 5.89
C GLN A 82 -5.86 -15.15 7.32
N VAL A 83 -5.20 -15.72 8.34
CA VAL A 83 -5.43 -15.35 9.75
C VAL A 83 -5.06 -13.90 10.00
N GLU A 84 -3.88 -13.48 9.57
CA GLU A 84 -3.39 -12.09 9.71
C GLU A 84 -4.33 -11.10 8.99
N TYR A 85 -4.81 -11.48 7.81
CA TYR A 85 -5.77 -10.68 7.06
C TYR A 85 -7.11 -10.52 7.81
N ASP A 86 -7.66 -11.60 8.37
CA ASP A 86 -8.92 -11.55 9.10
C ASP A 86 -8.80 -10.76 10.41
N GLU A 87 -7.66 -10.82 11.08
CA GLU A 87 -7.33 -9.97 12.23
C GLU A 87 -7.27 -8.50 11.84
N TRP A 88 -6.56 -8.16 10.76
CA TRP A 88 -6.47 -6.81 10.22
C TRP A 88 -7.86 -6.24 9.88
N VAL A 89 -8.70 -7.02 9.19
CA VAL A 89 -10.08 -6.60 8.88
C VAL A 89 -10.89 -6.36 10.16
N THR A 90 -10.76 -7.23 11.15
CA THR A 90 -11.47 -7.10 12.43
C THR A 90 -11.07 -5.83 13.17
N VAL A 91 -9.76 -5.54 13.22
CA VAL A 91 -9.23 -4.31 13.83
C VAL A 91 -9.74 -3.06 13.12
N LEU A 92 -9.72 -3.03 11.78
CA LEU A 92 -10.24 -1.90 11.01
C LEU A 92 -11.74 -1.69 11.21
N MET A 93 -12.51 -2.76 11.20
CA MET A 93 -13.95 -2.70 11.40
C MET A 93 -14.29 -2.13 12.79
N ALA A 94 -13.60 -2.59 13.84
CA ALA A 94 -13.77 -2.09 15.19
C ALA A 94 -13.35 -0.63 15.32
N LYS A 95 -12.15 -0.27 14.84
CA LYS A 95 -11.59 1.09 14.95
C LYS A 95 -12.44 2.14 14.25
N TYR A 96 -12.99 1.84 13.07
CA TYR A 96 -13.77 2.77 12.26
C TYR A 96 -15.28 2.51 12.28
N ASN A 97 -15.75 1.66 13.21
CA ASN A 97 -17.16 1.34 13.41
C ASN A 97 -17.88 0.86 12.13
N TYR A 98 -17.23 0.01 11.33
CA TYR A 98 -17.90 -0.69 10.23
C TYR A 98 -18.62 -1.93 10.76
N ARG A 99 -19.93 -2.01 10.52
CA ARG A 99 -20.76 -3.14 10.99
C ARG A 99 -20.54 -4.44 10.22
N THR A 100 -20.08 -4.36 8.98
CA THR A 100 -19.88 -5.52 8.10
C THR A 100 -18.62 -5.33 7.25
N ARG A 101 -17.97 -6.44 6.84
CA ARG A 101 -16.86 -6.42 5.87
C ARG A 101 -17.26 -5.70 4.58
N ARG A 102 -18.49 -5.95 4.11
CA ARG A 102 -19.04 -5.25 2.95
C ARG A 102 -19.04 -3.73 3.13
N ALA A 103 -19.37 -3.21 4.32
CA ALA A 103 -19.37 -1.77 4.56
C ALA A 103 -17.94 -1.18 4.54
N LEU A 104 -16.94 -1.92 5.03
CA LEU A 104 -15.53 -1.54 4.97
C LEU A 104 -15.04 -1.49 3.51
N PHE A 105 -15.29 -2.55 2.74
CA PHE A 105 -14.64 -2.73 1.46
C PHE A 105 -15.38 -2.15 0.26
N LYS A 106 -16.71 -1.98 0.29
CA LYS A 106 -17.52 -1.62 -0.90
C LYS A 106 -17.03 -0.41 -1.71
N ASN A 107 -16.36 0.53 -1.05
CA ASN A 107 -15.86 1.77 -1.65
C ASN A 107 -14.34 1.92 -1.44
N MET A 108 -13.66 0.86 -1.01
CA MET A 108 -12.24 0.92 -0.72
C MET A 108 -11.46 0.91 -2.03
N LYS A 109 -10.75 2.01 -2.29
CA LYS A 109 -9.81 2.11 -3.41
C LYS A 109 -8.46 1.56 -2.99
N TYR A 110 -7.72 1.01 -3.94
CA TYR A 110 -6.37 0.50 -3.71
C TYR A 110 -5.40 1.03 -4.77
N CYS A 111 -4.20 1.42 -4.34
CA CYS A 111 -3.06 1.67 -5.21
C CYS A 111 -1.92 0.73 -4.83
N SER A 112 -1.29 0.11 -5.83
CA SER A 112 -0.02 -0.59 -5.66
C SER A 112 1.13 0.38 -5.87
N ILE A 113 2.09 0.41 -4.96
CA ILE A 113 3.25 1.28 -5.03
C ILE A 113 4.51 0.44 -5.10
N ILE A 114 5.33 0.69 -6.12
CA ILE A 114 6.58 -0.01 -6.37
C ILE A 114 7.68 1.02 -6.51
N CYS A 115 8.77 0.88 -5.77
CA CYS A 115 9.98 1.68 -5.94
C CYS A 115 11.14 0.81 -6.41
N VAL A 116 11.73 1.17 -7.54
CA VAL A 116 12.94 0.53 -8.09
C VAL A 116 13.83 1.63 -8.65
N ASN A 117 15.14 1.54 -8.41
CA ASN A 117 16.12 2.49 -8.95
C ASN A 117 15.77 3.96 -8.65
N ASN A 118 15.35 4.23 -7.42
CA ASN A 118 14.96 5.57 -6.95
C ASN A 118 13.75 6.19 -7.67
N ILE A 119 12.95 5.39 -8.39
CA ILE A 119 11.71 5.81 -9.03
C ILE A 119 10.53 5.11 -8.35
N ILE A 120 9.63 5.90 -7.77
CA ILE A 120 8.34 5.46 -7.25
C ILE A 120 7.36 5.37 -8.40
N LYS A 121 6.67 4.25 -8.51
CA LYS A 121 5.59 3.97 -9.44
C LYS A 121 4.32 3.74 -8.63
N ILE A 122 3.34 4.66 -8.75
CA ILE A 122 2.03 4.54 -8.11
C ILE A 122 1.04 4.05 -9.15
N GLN A 123 0.47 2.88 -8.91
CA GLN A 123 -0.40 2.17 -9.84
C GLN A 123 -1.83 2.12 -9.29
N PRO A 124 -2.76 2.89 -9.88
CA PRO A 124 -4.18 2.72 -9.55
C PRO A 124 -4.68 1.35 -9.96
N THR A 125 -5.74 0.89 -9.29
CA THR A 125 -6.31 -0.44 -9.52
C THR A 125 -7.81 -0.36 -9.71
N ARG A 126 -8.37 -1.44 -10.27
CA ARG A 126 -9.79 -1.63 -10.42
C ARG A 126 -10.32 -2.56 -9.33
N HIS A 127 -11.36 -2.14 -8.62
CA HIS A 127 -12.05 -2.91 -7.60
C HIS A 127 -12.99 -3.93 -8.26
N THR A 128 -12.49 -5.16 -8.46
CA THR A 128 -13.16 -6.19 -9.28
C THR A 128 -13.97 -7.18 -8.46
N LYS A 129 -13.63 -7.35 -7.19
CA LYS A 129 -14.37 -8.16 -6.20
C LYS A 129 -14.47 -7.37 -4.92
N LEU A 130 -15.38 -7.75 -4.02
CA LEU A 130 -15.56 -7.04 -2.75
C LEU A 130 -14.24 -6.80 -2.03
N GLU A 131 -13.36 -7.80 -1.98
CA GLU A 131 -12.07 -7.75 -1.30
C GLU A 131 -10.91 -7.99 -2.29
N GLY A 132 -11.10 -7.61 -3.56
CA GLY A 132 -10.13 -7.91 -4.62
C GLY A 132 -9.98 -6.77 -5.62
N TRP A 133 -8.73 -6.37 -5.83
CA TRP A 133 -8.33 -5.36 -6.80
C TRP A 133 -7.45 -5.97 -7.87
N SER A 134 -7.63 -5.52 -9.11
CA SER A 134 -6.80 -5.94 -10.24
C SER A 134 -6.14 -4.74 -10.89
N TRP A 135 -5.02 -4.96 -11.55
CA TRP A 135 -4.38 -3.93 -12.37
C TRP A 135 -5.39 -3.32 -13.36
N ALA A 136 -5.47 -1.98 -13.38
CA ALA A 136 -6.43 -1.26 -14.22
C ALA A 136 -6.08 -1.31 -15.73
N GLY A 137 -4.88 -1.77 -16.11
CA GLY A 137 -4.51 -1.98 -17.51
C GLY A 137 -4.07 -0.73 -18.26
N HIS A 138 -4.07 0.44 -17.63
CA HIS A 138 -3.80 1.72 -18.27
C HIS A 138 -2.50 2.33 -17.75
N ASP A 139 -1.41 2.24 -18.54
CA ASP A 139 -0.11 2.79 -18.13
C ASP A 139 -0.11 4.33 -18.05
N LYS A 140 -1.05 4.98 -18.73
CA LYS A 140 -1.25 6.45 -18.70
C LYS A 140 -1.64 6.97 -17.30
N ASP A 141 -2.26 6.14 -16.48
CA ASP A 141 -2.76 6.51 -15.15
C ASP A 141 -1.72 6.16 -14.06
N VAL A 142 -0.58 5.59 -14.46
CA VAL A 142 0.55 5.32 -13.56
C VAL A 142 1.37 6.58 -13.37
N ILE A 143 1.45 7.02 -12.13
CA ILE A 143 2.28 8.17 -11.76
C ILE A 143 3.69 7.67 -11.42
N ARG A 144 4.70 8.33 -11.99
CA ARG A 144 6.11 8.03 -11.78
C ARG A 144 6.84 9.27 -11.27
N LEU A 145 7.55 9.14 -10.16
CA LEU A 145 8.26 10.24 -9.52
C LEU A 145 9.53 9.74 -8.84
N PRO A 146 10.61 10.53 -8.82
CA PRO A 146 11.81 10.16 -8.09
C PRO A 146 11.56 10.21 -6.58
N VAL A 147 12.23 9.34 -5.82
CA VAL A 147 12.20 9.31 -4.35
C VAL A 147 12.74 10.59 -3.71
N THR A 148 13.48 11.40 -4.47
CA THR A 148 13.98 12.72 -4.07
C THR A 148 12.96 13.84 -4.25
N SER A 149 11.76 13.53 -4.75
CA SER A 149 10.66 14.50 -4.78
C SER A 149 10.28 14.93 -3.36
N GLU A 150 9.82 16.17 -3.24
CA GLU A 150 9.29 16.66 -1.97
C GLU A 150 8.16 15.74 -1.46
N PRO A 151 8.09 15.46 -0.15
CA PRO A 151 7.03 14.64 0.44
C PRO A 151 5.63 15.09 0.04
N GLU A 152 5.37 16.40 0.03
CA GLU A 152 4.11 16.98 -0.44
C GLU A 152 3.74 16.51 -1.86
N LYS A 153 4.70 16.50 -2.77
CA LYS A 153 4.48 16.05 -4.16
C LYS A 153 4.18 14.55 -4.22
N ILE A 154 4.80 13.75 -3.34
CA ILE A 154 4.54 12.31 -3.25
C ILE A 154 3.13 12.05 -2.70
N GLY A 155 2.72 12.74 -1.64
CA GLY A 155 1.37 12.61 -1.08
C GLY A 155 0.29 13.06 -2.06
N SER A 156 0.50 14.21 -2.71
CA SER A 156 -0.42 14.72 -3.73
C SER A 156 -0.54 13.75 -4.92
N ALA A 157 0.57 13.16 -5.36
CA ALA A 157 0.58 12.14 -6.41
C ALA A 157 -0.22 10.89 -6.02
N LEU A 158 -0.11 10.43 -4.76
CA LEU A 158 -0.91 9.30 -4.29
C LEU A 158 -2.42 9.62 -4.32
N ARG A 159 -2.82 10.83 -3.87
CA ARG A 159 -4.22 11.28 -3.98
C ARG A 159 -4.70 11.31 -5.42
N GLN A 160 -3.90 11.85 -6.33
CA GLN A 160 -4.22 11.86 -7.75
C GLN A 160 -4.40 10.44 -8.31
N ALA A 161 -3.56 9.49 -7.92
CA ALA A 161 -3.70 8.10 -8.35
C ALA A 161 -5.04 7.49 -7.90
N PHE A 162 -5.51 7.78 -6.68
CA PHE A 162 -6.81 7.30 -6.22
C PHE A 162 -7.99 7.83 -7.06
N GLU A 163 -7.88 9.00 -7.67
CA GLU A 163 -8.91 9.50 -8.60
C GLU A 163 -8.98 8.70 -9.90
N CYS A 164 -7.94 7.91 -10.20
CA CYS A 164 -7.89 7.00 -11.35
C CYS A 164 -8.27 5.54 -11.01
N CYS A 165 -8.68 5.25 -9.77
CA CYS A 165 -9.18 3.92 -9.40
C CYS A 165 -10.65 3.76 -9.78
N ASP A 166 -11.01 2.57 -10.28
CA ASP A 166 -12.32 2.23 -10.85
C ASP A 166 -13.02 1.05 -10.15
#